data_AF-A0AAF0T2K3-F1
#
_entry.id   AF-A0AAF0T2K3-F1
#
_cell.length_a   1.000
_cell.length_b   1.000
_cell.length_c   1.000
_cell.angle_alpha   90.00
_cell.angle_beta   90.00
_cell.angle_gamma   90.00
#
_symmetry.space_group_name_H-M   'P 1'
#
loop_
_entity.id
_entity.type
_entity.pdbx_description
1 polymer ?
#
loop_
_entity_poly.entity_id
_entity_poly.type
_entity_poly.pdbx_seq_one_letter_code
_entity_poly.pdbx_strand_id
1 'polypeptide(L)'
;MTTGPKLRLGKTLVPGLLAVGLFAVMALITLNASFGGMEGFPEGISVTAELGYALFGYDELQTVGGTEPFLAAVLLVAVALDAALDASLVLAKREEGGEPVAALSSADEASSETPEPAVADGGTETGGDDR
;
A
#
# COMPACT_ATOMS: atom_id res chain seq x y z
N MET A 1 0.25 -35.78 21.97
CA MET A 1 0.48 -34.47 22.62
C MET A 1 1.02 -33.53 21.56
N THR A 2 0.23 -32.56 21.12
CA THR A 2 0.68 -31.55 20.16
C THR A 2 1.16 -30.34 20.95
N THR A 3 2.43 -29.98 20.75
CA THR A 3 3.02 -28.83 21.43
C THR A 3 2.40 -27.56 20.85
N GLY A 4 1.76 -26.76 21.70
CA GLY A 4 1.12 -25.50 21.29
C GLY A 4 2.13 -24.43 20.84
N PRO A 5 1.67 -23.41 20.08
CA PRO A 5 2.53 -22.33 19.61
C PRO A 5 3.17 -21.57 20.78
N LYS A 6 4.49 -21.41 20.74
CA LYS A 6 5.28 -20.65 21.73
C LYS A 6 5.59 -19.26 21.19
N LEU A 7 5.24 -18.23 21.95
CA LEU A 7 5.58 -16.85 21.64
C LEU A 7 7.12 -16.66 21.71
N ARG A 8 7.70 -16.07 20.66
CA ARG A 8 9.14 -15.77 20.60
C ARG A 8 9.43 -14.47 21.36
N LEU A 9 9.56 -14.57 22.68
CA LEU A 9 9.98 -13.46 23.54
C LEU A 9 11.52 -13.36 23.50
N GLY A 10 12.04 -12.43 22.71
CA GLY A 10 13.47 -12.20 22.54
C GLY A 10 13.75 -10.95 21.70
N LYS A 11 14.94 -10.86 21.08
CA LYS A 11 15.34 -9.69 20.27
C LYS A 11 14.43 -9.45 19.06
N THR A 12 13.64 -10.44 18.66
CA THR A 12 12.57 -10.35 17.65
C THR A 12 11.39 -9.48 18.06
N LEU A 13 11.29 -9.11 19.35
CA LEU A 13 10.23 -8.25 19.86
C LEU A 13 10.56 -6.75 19.74
N VAL A 14 11.84 -6.43 19.50
CA VAL A 14 12.33 -5.03 19.39
C VAL A 14 11.60 -4.23 18.29
N PRO A 15 11.38 -4.76 17.07
CA PRO A 15 10.65 -4.03 16.04
C PRO A 15 9.18 -3.79 16.42
N GLY A 16 8.54 -4.77 17.07
CA GLY A 16 7.17 -4.64 17.57
C GLY A 16 7.06 -3.59 18.67
N LEU A 17 8.04 -3.53 19.58
CA LEU A 17 8.08 -2.51 20.63
C LEU A 17 8.30 -1.11 20.05
N LEU A 18 9.14 -0.97 19.01
CA LEU A 18 9.31 0.30 18.30
C LEU A 18 8.01 0.76 17.63
N ALA A 19 7.26 -0.15 17.02
CA ALA A 19 5.97 0.19 16.40
C ALA A 19 4.96 0.70 17.45
N VAL A 20 4.87 0.04 18.61
CA VAL A 20 4.02 0.50 19.73
C VAL A 20 4.50 1.85 20.28
N GLY A 21 5.81 2.05 20.39
CA GLY A 21 6.39 3.32 20.80
C GLY A 21 6.03 4.46 19.84
N LEU A 22 6.18 4.24 18.53
CA LEU A 22 5.80 5.20 17.50
C LEU A 22 4.29 5.53 17.57
N PHE A 23 3.45 4.51 17.76
CA PHE A 23 2.02 4.70 17.95
C PHE A 23 1.71 5.58 19.17
N ALA A 24 2.36 5.34 20.30
CA ALA A 24 2.19 6.16 21.50
C ALA A 24 2.61 7.62 21.27
N VAL A 25 3.70 7.86 20.53
CA VAL A 25 4.13 9.22 20.15
C VAL A 25 3.09 9.89 19.25
N MET A 26 2.56 9.20 18.24
CA MET A 26 1.50 9.72 17.39
C MET A 26 0.23 10.04 18.19
N ALA A 27 -0.17 9.15 19.11
CA ALA A 27 -1.30 9.39 20.00
C ALA A 27 -1.08 10.62 20.88
N LEU A 28 0.13 10.79 21.44
CA LEU A 28 0.48 11.97 22.24
C LEU A 28 0.35 13.25 21.42
N ILE A 29 0.89 13.27 20.19
CA ILE A 29 0.80 14.43 19.29
C ILE A 29 -0.66 14.76 19.00
N THR A 30 -1.47 13.76 18.60
CA THR A 30 -2.88 13.95 18.27
C THR A 30 -3.69 14.48 19.46
N LEU A 31 -3.43 14.00 20.67
CA LEU A 31 -4.13 14.46 21.88
C LEU A 31 -3.71 15.86 22.34
N ASN A 32 -2.51 16.32 21.97
CA ASN A 32 -2.01 17.65 22.32
C ASN A 32 -2.13 18.66 21.18
N ALA A 33 -2.49 18.22 19.97
CA ALA A 33 -2.73 19.09 18.84
C ALA A 33 -4.01 19.92 19.12
N SER A 34 -3.84 21.24 19.17
CA SER A 34 -4.97 22.16 19.21
C SER A 34 -5.35 22.51 17.78
N PHE A 35 -6.61 22.24 17.44
CA PHE A 35 -7.23 22.75 16.22
C PHE A 35 -8.05 24.01 16.57
N GLY A 36 -8.04 25.00 15.68
CA GLY A 36 -8.93 26.16 15.78
C GLY A 36 -10.41 25.76 15.61
N GLY A 37 -11.29 26.76 15.53
CA GLY A 37 -12.67 26.50 15.15
C GLY A 37 -12.74 25.80 13.78
N MET A 38 -13.61 24.79 13.66
CA MET A 38 -13.87 24.15 12.36
C MET A 38 -14.58 25.17 11.46
N GLU A 39 -13.81 25.78 10.57
CA GLU A 39 -14.35 26.55 9.45
C GLU A 39 -14.54 25.57 8.29
N GLY A 40 -15.79 25.33 7.90
CA GLY A 40 -16.11 24.49 6.76
C GLY A 40 -15.62 25.11 5.46
N PHE A 41 -15.53 24.30 4.40
CA PHE A 41 -15.23 24.84 3.08
C PHE A 41 -16.44 25.64 2.55
N PRO A 42 -16.25 26.81 1.92
CA PRO A 42 -17.38 27.60 1.44
C PRO A 42 -18.25 26.84 0.43
N GLU A 43 -19.56 27.01 0.54
CA GLU A 43 -20.51 26.39 -0.39
C GLU A 43 -20.31 26.93 -1.81
N GLY A 44 -20.46 26.06 -2.81
CA GLY A 44 -20.33 26.41 -4.23
C GLY A 44 -18.89 26.47 -4.75
N ILE A 45 -17.88 26.26 -3.90
CA ILE A 45 -16.48 26.18 -4.31
C ILE A 45 -16.02 24.71 -4.33
N SER A 46 -15.36 24.31 -5.42
CA SER A 46 -14.80 22.96 -5.53
C SER A 46 -13.43 22.88 -4.86
N VAL A 47 -13.34 22.10 -3.78
CA VAL A 47 -12.06 21.77 -3.11
C VAL A 47 -11.05 21.21 -4.11
N THR A 48 -11.50 20.34 -5.01
CA THR A 48 -10.64 19.73 -6.03
C THR A 48 -10.10 20.76 -7.02
N ALA A 49 -10.90 21.76 -7.40
CA ALA A 49 -10.45 22.82 -8.30
C ALA A 49 -9.42 23.72 -7.62
N GLU A 50 -9.70 24.17 -6.40
CA GLU A 50 -8.79 25.02 -5.61
C GLU A 50 -7.44 24.32 -5.37
N LEU A 51 -7.47 23.01 -5.06
CA LEU A 51 -6.26 22.21 -4.90
C LEU A 51 -5.51 22.04 -6.23
N GLY A 52 -6.23 21.87 -7.34
CA GLY A 52 -5.64 21.83 -8.68
C GLY A 52 -4.96 23.16 -9.06
N TYR A 53 -5.57 24.29 -8.71
CA TYR A 53 -4.96 25.60 -8.91
C TYR A 53 -3.68 25.77 -8.08
N ALA A 54 -3.67 25.35 -6.81
CA ALA A 54 -2.45 25.35 -5.99
C ALA A 54 -1.35 24.45 -6.58
N LEU A 55 -1.71 23.28 -7.10
CA LEU A 55 -0.76 22.32 -7.65
C LEU A 55 0.01 22.88 -8.86
N PHE A 56 -0.66 23.70 -9.68
CA PHE A 56 -0.07 24.28 -10.89
C PHE A 56 0.37 25.74 -10.72
N GLY A 57 0.28 26.31 -9.51
CA GLY A 57 0.66 27.70 -9.25
C GLY A 57 -0.26 28.74 -9.89
N TYR A 58 -1.56 28.44 -9.96
CA TYR A 58 -2.59 29.34 -10.46
C TYR A 58 -3.34 30.03 -9.31
N ASP A 59 -2.60 30.68 -8.40
CA ASP A 59 -3.14 31.34 -7.21
C ASP A 59 -4.19 32.41 -7.55
N GLU A 60 -4.04 33.08 -8.70
CA GLU A 60 -4.99 34.09 -9.19
C GLU A 60 -6.38 33.52 -9.54
N LEU A 61 -6.48 32.21 -9.80
CA LEU A 61 -7.74 31.53 -10.08
C LEU A 61 -8.40 30.97 -8.83
N GLN A 62 -7.73 31.03 -7.68
CA GLN A 62 -8.26 30.56 -6.41
C GLN A 62 -9.25 31.56 -5.82
N THR A 63 -10.37 31.04 -5.34
CA THR A 63 -11.40 31.83 -4.66
C THR A 63 -11.16 31.87 -3.15
N VAL A 64 -10.65 30.78 -2.57
CA VAL A 64 -10.36 30.69 -1.12
C VAL A 64 -8.94 31.15 -0.83
N GLY A 65 -7.99 30.77 -1.68
CA GLY A 65 -6.57 31.03 -1.47
C GLY A 65 -5.98 30.28 -0.26
N GLY A 66 -4.66 30.35 -0.10
CA GLY A 66 -3.97 29.77 1.06
C GLY A 66 -4.12 28.25 1.21
N THR A 67 -4.37 27.53 0.11
CA THR A 67 -4.54 26.07 0.10
C THR A 67 -3.21 25.32 -0.05
N GLU A 68 -2.09 26.02 -0.24
CA GLU A 68 -0.75 25.43 -0.37
C GLU A 68 -0.35 24.58 0.86
N PRO A 69 -0.60 24.98 2.12
CA PRO A 69 -0.27 24.15 3.28
C PRO A 69 -1.11 22.86 3.31
N PHE A 70 -2.36 22.93 2.85
CA PHE A 70 -3.22 21.77 2.71
C PHE A 70 -2.74 20.84 1.60
N LEU A 71 -2.34 21.39 0.44
CA LEU A 71 -1.70 20.64 -0.64
C LEU A 71 -0.43 19.94 -0.14
N ALA A 72 0.43 20.64 0.58
CA ALA A 72 1.65 20.07 1.16
C ALA A 72 1.33 18.91 2.11
N ALA A 73 0.29 19.04 2.95
CA ALA A 73 -0.15 17.97 3.83
C ALA A 73 -0.66 16.75 3.05
N VAL A 74 -1.47 16.95 2.01
CA VAL A 74 -1.97 15.86 1.13
C VAL A 74 -0.81 15.12 0.47
N LEU A 75 0.17 15.86 -0.08
CA LEU A 75 1.36 15.26 -0.70
C LEU A 75 2.23 14.51 0.33
N LEU A 76 2.40 15.06 1.53
CA LEU A 76 3.13 14.39 2.61
C LEU A 76 2.46 13.08 3.02
N VAL A 77 1.13 13.07 3.12
CA VAL A 77 0.36 11.84 3.38
C VAL A 77 0.51 10.84 2.24
N ALA A 78 0.48 11.27 0.99
CA ALA A 78 0.67 10.39 -0.17
C ALA A 78 2.05 9.70 -0.13
N VAL A 79 3.13 10.45 0.12
CA VAL A 79 4.49 9.90 0.26
C VAL A 79 4.60 8.97 1.47
N ALA A 80 3.99 9.33 2.61
CA ALA A 80 4.01 8.49 3.79
C ALA A 80 3.26 7.16 3.57
N LEU A 81 2.13 7.19 2.87
CA LEU A 81 1.35 6.00 2.51
C LEU A 81 2.12 5.09 1.56
N ASP A 82 2.80 5.65 0.56
CA ASP A 82 3.63 4.89 -0.38
C ASP A 82 4.76 4.13 0.36
N ALA A 83 5.52 4.85 1.19
CA ALA A 83 6.58 4.24 2.00
C ALA A 83 6.05 3.20 3.01
N ALA A 84 4.86 3.43 3.58
CA ALA A 84 4.24 2.49 4.50
C ALA A 84 3.79 1.20 3.79
N LEU A 85 3.25 1.30 2.58
CA LEU A 85 2.90 0.14 1.75
C LEU A 85 4.14 -0.67 1.39
N ASP A 86 5.21 -0.02 0.94
CA ASP A 86 6.49 -0.68 0.64
C ASP A 86 7.08 -1.38 1.86
N ALA A 87 7.13 -0.68 3.00
CA ALA A 87 7.60 -1.26 4.25
C ALA A 87 6.74 -2.45 4.66
N SER A 88 5.41 -2.36 4.53
CA SER A 88 4.50 -3.46 4.85
C SER A 88 4.77 -4.69 3.98
N LEU A 89 5.09 -4.50 2.70
CA LEU A 89 5.40 -5.57 1.77
C LEU A 89 6.74 -6.22 2.11
N VAL A 90 7.77 -5.42 2.42
CA VAL A 90 9.07 -5.92 2.86
C VAL A 90 8.94 -6.70 4.18
N LEU A 91 8.14 -6.22 5.13
CA LEU A 91 7.87 -6.88 6.41
C LEU A 91 7.03 -8.15 6.27
N ALA A 92 6.11 -8.18 5.30
CA ALA A 92 5.25 -9.33 5.03
C ALA A 92 6.00 -10.48 4.35
N LYS A 93 7.01 -10.17 3.53
CA LYS A 93 7.89 -11.18 2.94
C LYS A 93 8.63 -11.91 4.05
N ARG A 94 8.38 -13.22 4.16
CA ARG A 94 9.12 -14.10 5.06
C ARG A 94 10.19 -14.82 4.25
N GLU A 95 11.42 -14.77 4.74
CA GLU A 95 12.51 -15.60 4.24
C GLU A 95 12.71 -16.75 5.22
N GLU A 96 12.64 -17.98 4.74
CA GLU A 96 12.97 -19.18 5.52
C GLU A 96 14.20 -19.82 4.88
N GLY A 97 15.30 -19.92 5.63
CA GLY A 97 16.56 -20.46 5.10
C GLY A 97 17.28 -19.60 4.06
N GLY A 98 16.88 -18.32 3.89
CA GLY A 98 17.45 -17.42 2.87
C GLY A 98 16.73 -17.44 1.53
N GLU A 99 15.65 -18.24 1.43
CA GLU A 99 14.78 -18.28 0.25
C GLU A 99 13.47 -17.53 0.54
N PRO A 100 12.95 -16.71 -0.40
CA PRO A 100 11.67 -16.03 -0.25
C PRO A 100 10.52 -17.04 -0.25
N VAL A 101 9.79 -17.17 0.87
CA VAL A 101 8.60 -18.04 0.94
C VAL A 101 7.37 -17.20 0.62
N ALA A 102 6.83 -17.34 -0.59
CA ALA A 102 5.55 -16.75 -0.94
C ALA A 102 4.42 -17.58 -0.30
N ALA A 103 3.55 -16.95 0.50
CA ALA A 103 2.43 -17.64 1.16
C ALA A 103 1.40 -18.25 0.18
N LEU A 104 1.50 -17.92 -1.12
CA LEU A 104 0.62 -18.42 -2.18
C LEU A 104 1.23 -19.60 -2.96
N SER A 105 2.56 -19.78 -2.96
CA SER A 105 3.21 -20.87 -3.72
C SER A 105 3.06 -22.23 -3.02
N SER A 106 2.78 -22.25 -1.72
CA SER A 106 2.50 -23.49 -0.98
C SER A 106 1.15 -24.13 -1.33
N ALA A 107 0.30 -23.46 -2.11
CA ALA A 107 -0.93 -24.06 -2.65
C ALA A 107 -0.69 -24.85 -3.95
N ASP A 108 0.41 -24.61 -4.65
CA ASP A 108 0.72 -25.18 -5.96
C ASP A 108 1.55 -26.48 -5.87
N GLU A 109 2.28 -26.68 -4.77
CA GLU A 109 3.10 -27.87 -4.51
C GLU A 109 2.30 -29.18 -4.34
N ALA A 110 0.96 -29.11 -4.32
CA ALA A 110 0.10 -30.30 -4.35
C ALA A 110 -0.19 -30.81 -5.78
N SER A 111 0.26 -30.09 -6.82
CA SER A 111 -0.04 -30.39 -8.22
C SER A 111 1.23 -30.44 -9.08
N SER A 112 2.22 -31.23 -8.67
CA SER A 112 3.30 -31.64 -9.57
C SER A 112 2.83 -32.81 -10.45
N GLU A 113 1.90 -32.52 -11.36
CA GLU A 113 1.74 -33.29 -12.60
C GLU A 113 2.22 -32.39 -13.74
N THR A 114 3.17 -32.94 -14.51
CA THR A 114 3.86 -32.40 -15.69
C THR A 114 3.15 -31.23 -16.40
N PRO A 115 3.87 -30.14 -16.79
CA PRO A 115 3.26 -29.07 -17.58
C PRO A 115 2.80 -29.63 -18.93
N GLU A 116 1.51 -29.94 -19.06
CA GLU A 116 0.88 -30.23 -20.35
C GLU A 116 0.87 -28.93 -21.16
N PRO A 117 1.47 -28.90 -22.37
CA PRO A 117 1.50 -27.71 -23.19
C PRO A 117 0.08 -27.33 -23.59
N ALA A 118 -0.29 -26.05 -23.40
CA ALA A 118 -1.57 -25.53 -23.82
C ALA A 118 -1.70 -25.62 -25.35
N VAL A 119 -2.52 -26.57 -25.82
CA VAL A 119 -2.87 -26.73 -27.23
C VAL A 119 -4.00 -25.74 -27.55
N ALA A 120 -3.72 -24.73 -28.36
CA ALA A 120 -4.75 -23.86 -28.93
C ALA A 120 -5.41 -24.58 -30.11
N ASP A 121 -6.74 -24.75 -30.09
CA ASP A 121 -7.55 -25.47 -31.10
C ASP A 121 -7.75 -24.68 -32.42
N GLY A 122 -6.82 -23.78 -32.71
CA GLY A 122 -6.92 -22.80 -33.79
C GLY A 122 -6.75 -23.38 -35.19
N GLY A 123 -7.82 -23.92 -35.76
CA GLY A 123 -8.09 -23.88 -37.21
C GLY A 123 -7.69 -25.12 -38.02
N THR A 124 -8.63 -25.59 -38.85
CA THR A 124 -8.50 -26.77 -39.71
C THR A 124 -7.64 -26.48 -40.95
N GLU A 125 -6.54 -27.21 -41.14
CA GLU A 125 -5.79 -27.19 -42.40
C GLU A 125 -6.62 -27.88 -43.50
N THR A 126 -7.10 -27.05 -44.42
CA THR A 126 -7.62 -27.47 -45.73
C THR A 126 -6.51 -27.28 -46.75
N GLY A 127 -6.25 -28.33 -47.54
CA GLY A 127 -5.27 -28.37 -48.65
C GLY A 127 -4.05 -29.20 -48.24
N GLY A 128 -3.59 -30.21 -48.96
CA GLY A 128 -3.66 -30.56 -50.38
C GLY A 128 -2.30 -31.19 -50.73
N ASP A 129 -2.27 -32.18 -51.64
CA ASP A 129 -1.11 -33.02 -52.06
C ASP A 129 -0.65 -34.08 -51.04
N ASP A 130 -0.40 -35.35 -51.36
CA ASP A 130 -0.22 -36.07 -52.63
C ASP A 130 -0.49 -37.57 -52.37
N ARG A 131 -1.36 -38.21 -53.17
CA ARG A 131 -1.29 -39.65 -53.52
C ARG A 131 -1.99 -39.93 -54.84
#